data_AF-A0A836SIA2-F1
#
_entry.id   AF-A0A836SIA2-F1
#
_cell.length_a   1.000
_cell.length_b   1.000
_cell.length_c   1.000
_cell.angle_alpha   90.00
_cell.angle_beta   90.00
_cell.angle_gamma   90.00
#
_symmetry.space_group_name_H-M   'P 1'
#
loop_
_entity.id
_entity.type
_entity.pdbx_description
1 polymer ?
#
loop_
_entity_poly.entity_id
_entity_poly.type
_entity_poly.pdbx_seq_one_letter_code
_entity_poly.pdbx_strand_id
1 'polypeptide(L)'
;MSFDIFPLHIFPQGSLSSSIITTVWVGVFVIAYFNLRLGWVLSGLVVPGYVVPLLILNPWSAGVIIVESIVTYFIVWLFSEYLSRWGPWCNFFGRDRFLAIVLASVLVRIIFDAWLLPMIGEFVVNRYHLQFDYRNQLHSFGPIIIALIANQFWKTGLLRGLIPLFTALALTYVIVRFGLMELTNFSISNLGYVYEDLAVSILSAPKAYIILIVTAFVASRMNLHYSWDFNGILIPALLALQWYQPYKILTSFIEAFIILLIAHWVLATPLFKSVTMEGARKLLLFFNISFIYKIALSYFLLWYMPTIKITDYYAFGYLLSTLMAIKMYDKQIAIRMTRIILQISLTGVALASVLGFAMTMIPSFWYPTLSTQNKTIAQVKSLPQTELMKLIHQDRIFLYQGRIPNSFVAPIPQEIESFQNGLKTLLVYRQTREQALLQQAANHFAQVNYQTLLVQQRYVYLREKPPRRNWGIYVLDLEADNRLLVEVPAPLDEWGTMEVGAIMFTQMAGHALAIAGSARGANHNGLSDMLLNYHSVFQTFHQILAHQNAVQIRAYTSKSRRIISETIQNQRD
;
A
#
# COMPACT_ATOMS: atom_id res chain seq x y z
N MET A 1 -41.62 -11.68 14.86
CA MET A 1 -40.28 -12.18 14.52
C MET A 1 -40.03 -11.86 13.06
N SER A 2 -39.45 -10.70 12.78
CA SER A 2 -38.95 -10.36 11.45
C SER A 2 -37.73 -11.24 11.21
N PHE A 3 -37.85 -12.22 10.30
CA PHE A 3 -36.69 -12.90 9.76
C PHE A 3 -35.94 -11.88 8.91
N ASP A 4 -34.88 -11.29 9.44
CA ASP A 4 -33.94 -10.52 8.65
C ASP A 4 -33.19 -11.51 7.75
N ILE A 5 -33.71 -11.69 6.52
CA ILE A 5 -33.15 -12.56 5.47
C ILE A 5 -31.79 -12.01 4.98
N PHE A 6 -31.50 -10.74 5.28
CA PHE A 6 -30.27 -10.05 4.87
C PHE A 6 -29.43 -9.65 6.09
N PRO A 7 -28.10 -9.77 6.00
CA PRO A 7 -27.31 -10.20 4.83
C PRO A 7 -27.23 -11.73 4.66
N LEU A 8 -27.24 -12.23 3.42
CA LEU A 8 -27.02 -13.65 3.12
C LEU A 8 -25.56 -14.03 3.38
N HIS A 9 -25.34 -15.02 4.24
CA HIS A 9 -24.02 -15.55 4.59
C HIS A 9 -23.49 -16.53 3.54
N ILE A 10 -23.20 -16.02 2.34
CA ILE A 10 -22.69 -16.83 1.21
C ILE A 10 -21.17 -17.00 1.32
N PHE A 11 -20.46 -15.96 1.78
CA PHE A 11 -19.00 -15.96 1.80
C PHE A 11 -18.43 -16.44 3.14
N PRO A 12 -17.41 -17.30 3.13
CA PRO A 12 -16.72 -17.71 4.35
C PRO A 12 -16.05 -16.51 5.03
N GLN A 13 -16.28 -16.37 6.34
CA GLN A 13 -15.72 -15.28 7.16
C GLN A 13 -14.19 -15.32 7.16
N GLY A 14 -13.54 -14.15 7.09
CA GLY A 14 -12.07 -14.03 7.11
C GLY A 14 -11.37 -14.47 5.81
N SER A 15 -12.12 -14.75 4.74
CA SER A 15 -11.60 -15.17 3.43
C SER A 15 -12.23 -14.35 2.29
N LEU A 16 -13.20 -14.92 1.56
CA LEU A 16 -13.82 -14.29 0.38
C LEU A 16 -14.78 -13.16 0.72
N SER A 17 -15.25 -13.10 1.98
CA SER A 17 -16.11 -12.02 2.48
C SER A 17 -15.43 -10.65 2.44
N SER A 18 -14.10 -10.62 2.37
CA SER A 18 -13.30 -9.39 2.29
C SER A 18 -12.13 -9.56 1.33
N SER A 19 -12.36 -10.18 0.17
CA SER A 19 -11.32 -10.42 -0.85
C SER A 19 -11.62 -9.81 -2.20
N ILE A 20 -10.56 -9.33 -2.86
CA ILE A 20 -10.57 -8.80 -4.23
C ILE A 20 -10.98 -9.88 -5.24
N ILE A 21 -10.81 -11.16 -4.89
CA ILE A 21 -11.20 -12.29 -5.75
C ILE A 21 -12.68 -12.14 -6.16
N THR A 22 -13.54 -11.79 -5.21
CA THR A 22 -14.99 -11.66 -5.43
C THR A 22 -15.30 -10.50 -6.38
N THR A 23 -14.64 -9.37 -6.23
CA THR A 23 -14.85 -8.20 -7.11
C THR A 23 -14.25 -8.40 -8.50
N VAL A 24 -13.11 -9.08 -8.59
CA VAL A 24 -12.49 -9.53 -9.85
C VAL A 24 -13.39 -10.52 -10.58
N TRP A 25 -13.97 -11.48 -9.88
CA TRP A 25 -14.93 -12.42 -10.46
C TRP A 25 -16.12 -11.67 -11.08
N VAL A 26 -16.72 -10.71 -10.36
CA VAL A 26 -17.78 -9.86 -10.94
C VAL A 26 -17.30 -9.07 -12.15
N GLY A 27 -16.11 -8.45 -12.08
CA GLY A 27 -15.55 -7.69 -13.20
C GLY A 27 -15.32 -8.54 -14.46
N VAL A 28 -14.88 -9.78 -14.30
CA VAL A 28 -14.71 -10.75 -15.40
C VAL A 28 -16.06 -11.08 -16.04
N PHE A 29 -17.12 -11.26 -15.24
CA PHE A 29 -18.49 -11.45 -15.75
C PHE A 29 -18.97 -10.27 -16.59
N VAL A 30 -18.77 -9.05 -16.09
CA VAL A 30 -19.17 -7.82 -16.78
C VAL A 30 -18.45 -7.71 -18.14
N ILE A 31 -17.12 -7.87 -18.15
CA ILE A 31 -16.35 -7.78 -19.40
C ILE A 31 -16.70 -8.91 -20.36
N ALA A 32 -16.85 -10.14 -19.87
CA ALA A 32 -17.22 -11.27 -20.71
C ALA A 32 -18.62 -11.11 -21.31
N TYR A 33 -19.58 -10.57 -20.55
CA TYR A 33 -20.92 -10.25 -21.05
C TYR A 33 -20.85 -9.26 -22.20
N PHE A 34 -20.14 -8.14 -22.04
CA PHE A 34 -20.00 -7.14 -23.10
C PHE A 34 -19.14 -7.61 -24.28
N ASN A 35 -18.17 -8.49 -24.07
CA ASN A 35 -17.45 -9.14 -25.17
C ASN A 35 -18.40 -10.02 -26.00
N LEU A 36 -19.23 -10.84 -25.35
CA LEU A 36 -20.16 -11.74 -26.04
C LEU A 36 -21.33 -11.01 -26.71
N ARG A 37 -21.77 -9.87 -26.15
CA ARG A 37 -22.89 -9.09 -26.68
C ARG A 37 -22.48 -8.02 -27.68
N LEU A 38 -21.39 -7.29 -27.41
CA LEU A 38 -20.98 -6.09 -28.15
C LEU A 38 -19.62 -6.24 -28.85
N GLY A 39 -18.95 -7.38 -28.72
CA GLY A 39 -17.65 -7.62 -29.35
C GLY A 39 -16.49 -6.82 -28.75
N TRP A 40 -16.64 -6.30 -27.53
CA TRP A 40 -15.59 -5.51 -26.87
C TRP A 40 -14.33 -6.32 -26.61
N VAL A 41 -13.16 -5.68 -26.61
CA VAL A 41 -11.87 -6.37 -26.47
C VAL A 41 -11.71 -6.93 -25.04
N LEU A 42 -11.25 -8.18 -24.91
CA LEU A 42 -10.95 -8.85 -23.63
C LEU A 42 -9.67 -8.35 -22.93
N SER A 43 -9.12 -7.22 -23.38
CA SER A 43 -7.93 -6.61 -22.78
C SER A 43 -8.34 -5.93 -21.48
N GLY A 44 -7.57 -6.12 -20.41
CA GLY A 44 -7.93 -5.55 -19.11
C GLY A 44 -9.09 -6.29 -18.41
N LEU A 45 -9.26 -7.59 -18.67
CA LEU A 45 -10.32 -8.47 -18.10
C LEU A 45 -10.57 -8.27 -16.58
N VAL A 46 -9.51 -7.92 -15.87
CA VAL A 46 -9.48 -7.89 -14.41
C VAL A 46 -9.62 -6.46 -13.86
N VAL A 47 -9.38 -5.46 -14.71
CA VAL A 47 -9.29 -4.05 -14.33
C VAL A 47 -10.51 -3.60 -13.52
N PRO A 48 -11.77 -3.88 -13.93
CA PRO A 48 -12.93 -3.38 -13.18
C PRO A 48 -12.97 -3.89 -11.75
N GLY A 49 -12.63 -5.16 -11.53
CA GLY A 49 -12.67 -5.75 -10.21
C GLY A 49 -11.58 -5.28 -9.25
N TYR A 50 -10.48 -4.72 -9.77
CA TYR A 50 -9.45 -4.08 -8.96
C TYR A 50 -9.72 -2.59 -8.70
N VAL A 51 -10.22 -1.87 -9.70
CA VAL A 51 -10.42 -0.42 -9.61
C VAL A 51 -11.68 -0.08 -8.83
N VAL A 52 -12.73 -0.90 -8.88
CA VAL A 52 -13.99 -0.63 -8.16
C VAL A 52 -13.84 -0.61 -6.63
N PRO A 53 -13.15 -1.57 -5.98
CA PRO A 53 -12.87 -1.48 -4.54
C PRO A 53 -12.12 -0.20 -4.18
N LEU A 54 -11.15 0.20 -5.01
CA LEU A 54 -10.43 1.47 -4.82
C LEU A 54 -11.34 2.67 -5.02
N LEU A 55 -12.28 2.62 -5.97
CA LEU A 55 -13.24 3.70 -6.20
C LEU A 55 -14.18 3.88 -5.00
N ILE A 56 -14.57 2.78 -4.33
CA ILE A 56 -15.40 2.79 -3.12
C ILE A 56 -14.63 3.30 -1.90
N LEU A 57 -13.37 2.87 -1.73
CA LEU A 57 -12.54 3.25 -0.58
C LEU A 57 -11.94 4.65 -0.72
N ASN A 58 -11.28 4.90 -1.86
CA ASN A 58 -10.49 6.10 -2.16
C ASN A 58 -10.66 6.50 -3.63
N PRO A 59 -11.73 7.24 -3.99
CA PRO A 59 -12.04 7.58 -5.38
C PRO A 59 -10.93 8.35 -6.09
N TRP A 60 -10.16 9.14 -5.34
CA TRP A 60 -8.99 9.86 -5.86
C TRP A 60 -7.91 8.92 -6.38
N SER A 61 -7.60 7.84 -5.65
CA SER A 61 -6.58 6.88 -6.06
C SER A 61 -6.98 6.16 -7.34
N ALA A 62 -8.26 5.80 -7.48
CA ALA A 62 -8.80 5.24 -8.71
C ALA A 62 -8.69 6.23 -9.89
N GLY A 63 -8.96 7.51 -9.65
CA GLY A 63 -8.78 8.58 -10.62
C GLY A 63 -7.33 8.72 -11.10
N VAL A 64 -6.37 8.72 -10.16
CA VAL A 64 -4.93 8.78 -10.47
C VAL A 64 -4.50 7.60 -11.34
N ILE A 65 -4.94 6.37 -11.03
CA ILE A 65 -4.61 5.18 -11.84
C ILE A 65 -5.10 5.35 -13.29
N ILE A 66 -6.30 5.87 -13.50
CA ILE A 66 -6.84 6.12 -14.85
C ILE A 66 -6.00 7.17 -15.58
N VAL A 67 -5.62 8.26 -14.91
CA VAL A 67 -4.76 9.31 -15.48
C VAL A 67 -3.38 8.77 -15.82
N GLU A 68 -2.73 8.05 -14.92
CA GLU A 68 -1.43 7.40 -15.15
C GLU A 68 -1.49 6.44 -16.33
N SER A 69 -2.60 5.73 -16.52
CA SER A 69 -2.82 4.83 -17.66
C SER A 69 -2.92 5.57 -18.98
N ILE A 70 -3.61 6.72 -18.99
CA ILE A 70 -3.70 7.59 -20.17
C ILE A 70 -2.32 8.14 -20.53
N VAL A 71 -1.56 8.62 -19.54
CA VAL A 71 -0.20 9.12 -19.75
C VAL A 71 0.73 8.02 -20.24
N THR A 72 0.67 6.83 -19.66
CA THR A 72 1.43 5.66 -20.09
C THR A 72 1.13 5.31 -21.55
N TYR A 73 -0.15 5.26 -21.93
CA TYR A 73 -0.56 5.05 -23.30
C TYR A 73 0.01 6.12 -24.24
N PHE A 74 -0.07 7.40 -23.86
CA PHE A 74 0.41 8.50 -24.68
C PHE A 74 1.92 8.48 -24.87
N ILE A 75 2.70 8.18 -23.81
CA ILE A 75 4.16 8.06 -23.90
C ILE A 75 4.54 6.97 -24.88
N VAL A 76 3.98 5.77 -24.76
CA VAL A 76 4.31 4.66 -25.67
C VAL A 76 3.86 4.98 -27.09
N TRP A 77 2.70 5.61 -27.27
CA TRP A 77 2.22 6.04 -28.58
C TRP A 77 3.15 7.08 -29.22
N LEU A 78 3.58 8.08 -28.45
CA LEU A 78 4.51 9.09 -28.91
C LEU A 78 5.84 8.47 -29.33
N PHE A 79 6.42 7.58 -28.53
CA PHE A 79 7.68 6.91 -28.86
C PHE A 79 7.55 5.95 -30.05
N SER A 80 6.52 5.11 -30.05
CA SER A 80 6.36 4.03 -31.03
C SER A 80 5.87 4.52 -32.39
N GLU A 81 4.95 5.48 -32.42
CA GLU A 81 4.19 5.80 -33.65
C GLU A 81 4.56 7.18 -34.20
N TYR A 82 4.85 8.15 -33.34
CA TYR A 82 5.19 9.51 -33.74
C TYR A 82 6.71 9.67 -33.93
N LEU A 83 7.53 9.36 -32.91
CA LEU A 83 8.99 9.48 -32.97
C LEU A 83 9.62 8.46 -33.91
N SER A 84 9.06 7.25 -34.05
CA SER A 84 9.59 6.24 -34.99
C SER A 84 9.53 6.70 -36.45
N ARG A 85 8.67 7.67 -36.79
CA ARG A 85 8.65 8.26 -38.15
C ARG A 85 9.86 9.18 -38.41
N TRP A 86 10.53 9.67 -37.36
CA TRP A 86 11.63 10.64 -37.43
C TRP A 86 12.95 10.06 -36.92
N GLY A 87 12.93 8.88 -36.30
CA GLY A 87 14.09 8.22 -35.70
C GLY A 87 14.54 6.98 -36.47
N PRO A 88 15.73 6.43 -36.14
CA PRO A 88 16.30 5.25 -36.80
C PRO A 88 15.68 3.91 -36.32
N TRP A 89 14.64 3.93 -35.49
CA TRP A 89 14.04 2.74 -34.88
C TRP A 89 12.67 2.41 -35.49
N CYS A 90 12.25 1.13 -35.41
CA CYS A 90 10.97 0.62 -35.92
C CYS A 90 9.84 0.69 -34.88
N ASN A 91 8.59 0.72 -35.35
CA ASN A 91 7.40 0.67 -34.50
C ASN A 91 7.38 -0.59 -33.60
N PHE A 92 6.98 -0.44 -32.34
CA PHE A 92 6.85 -1.57 -31.43
C PHE A 92 5.64 -2.43 -31.81
N PHE A 93 5.87 -3.71 -32.10
CA PHE A 93 4.82 -4.66 -32.49
C PHE A 93 4.58 -5.74 -31.43
N GLY A 94 3.33 -6.18 -31.32
CA GLY A 94 2.92 -7.34 -30.52
C GLY A 94 3.43 -7.33 -29.08
N ARG A 95 4.45 -8.15 -28.82
CA ARG A 95 5.09 -8.37 -27.52
C ARG A 95 5.86 -7.16 -27.02
N ASP A 96 6.70 -6.60 -27.88
CA ASP A 96 7.66 -5.57 -27.50
C ASP A 96 6.91 -4.29 -27.16
N ARG A 97 5.74 -4.09 -27.80
CA ARG A 97 4.75 -3.08 -27.40
C ARG A 97 4.25 -3.31 -25.98
N PHE A 98 3.80 -4.51 -25.65
CA PHE A 98 3.28 -4.79 -24.30
C PHE A 98 4.36 -4.61 -23.23
N LEU A 99 5.60 -5.04 -23.52
CA LEU A 99 6.74 -4.77 -22.65
C LEU A 99 6.99 -3.26 -22.50
N ALA A 100 6.97 -2.49 -23.58
CA ALA A 100 7.13 -1.03 -23.54
C ALA A 100 6.06 -0.35 -22.69
N ILE A 101 4.80 -0.81 -22.77
CA ILE A 101 3.69 -0.34 -21.91
C ILE A 101 3.96 -0.66 -20.43
N VAL A 102 4.43 -1.87 -20.11
CA VAL A 102 4.77 -2.24 -18.73
C VAL A 102 5.93 -1.37 -18.22
N LEU A 103 7.00 -1.19 -19.01
CA LEU A 103 8.14 -0.33 -18.64
C LEU A 103 7.71 1.13 -18.42
N ALA A 104 6.94 1.68 -19.37
CA ALA A 104 6.43 3.04 -19.27
C ALA A 104 5.50 3.21 -18.07
N SER A 105 4.68 2.21 -17.73
CA SER A 105 3.80 2.28 -16.55
C SER A 105 4.58 2.42 -15.24
N VAL A 106 5.71 1.70 -15.10
CA VAL A 106 6.57 1.80 -13.91
C VAL A 106 7.27 3.15 -13.88
N LEU A 107 7.76 3.64 -15.02
CA LEU A 107 8.41 4.95 -15.12
C LEU A 107 7.44 6.09 -14.78
N VAL A 108 6.25 6.10 -15.40
CA VAL A 108 5.18 7.06 -15.08
C VAL A 108 4.89 7.02 -13.60
N ARG A 109 4.81 5.82 -13.04
CA ARG A 109 4.49 5.67 -11.63
C ARG A 109 5.55 6.27 -10.71
N ILE A 110 6.83 5.99 -10.96
CA ILE A 110 7.94 6.55 -10.18
C ILE A 110 7.93 8.08 -10.28
N ILE A 111 7.68 8.65 -11.46
CA ILE A 111 7.63 10.11 -11.65
C ILE A 111 6.42 10.73 -10.95
N PHE A 112 5.25 10.10 -11.03
CA PHE A 112 4.03 10.58 -10.39
C PHE A 112 4.15 10.52 -8.86
N ASP A 113 4.62 9.40 -8.32
CA ASP A 113 4.83 9.22 -6.87
C ASP A 113 5.91 10.16 -6.33
N ALA A 114 7.01 10.37 -7.07
CA ALA A 114 8.14 11.17 -6.59
C ALA A 114 7.98 12.68 -6.74
N TRP A 115 7.31 13.16 -7.80
CA TRP A 115 7.35 14.59 -8.15
C TRP A 115 5.97 15.22 -8.39
N LEU A 116 5.11 14.58 -9.19
CA LEU A 116 3.88 15.21 -9.64
C LEU A 116 2.77 15.20 -8.56
N LEU A 117 2.53 14.06 -7.92
CA LEU A 117 1.49 13.93 -6.89
C LEU A 117 1.78 14.75 -5.63
N PRO A 118 3.03 14.85 -5.11
CA PRO A 118 3.35 15.75 -4.01
C PRO A 118 3.07 17.22 -4.35
N MET A 119 3.46 17.67 -5.54
CA MET A 119 3.25 19.05 -5.97
C MET A 119 1.76 19.41 -6.09
N ILE A 120 0.96 18.52 -6.70
CA ILE A 120 -0.49 18.70 -6.81
C ILE A 120 -1.15 18.61 -5.43
N GLY A 121 -0.72 17.68 -4.59
CA GLY A 121 -1.23 17.50 -3.24
C GLY A 121 -1.02 18.75 -2.38
N GLU A 122 0.20 19.31 -2.39
CA GLU A 122 0.49 20.57 -1.68
C GLU A 122 -0.33 21.74 -2.22
N PHE A 123 -0.48 21.86 -3.55
CA PHE A 123 -1.31 22.91 -4.16
C PHE A 123 -2.79 22.81 -3.74
N VAL A 124 -3.35 21.60 -3.75
CA VAL A 124 -4.76 21.35 -3.40
C VAL A 124 -5.00 21.55 -1.90
N VAL A 125 -4.11 21.05 -1.05
CA VAL A 125 -4.18 21.25 0.41
C VAL A 125 -4.11 22.75 0.75
N ASN A 126 -3.22 23.50 0.10
CA ASN A 126 -3.04 24.94 0.35
C ASN A 126 -4.23 25.78 -0.14
N ARG A 127 -4.89 25.37 -1.24
CA ARG A 127 -5.98 26.16 -1.86
C ARG A 127 -7.38 25.78 -1.38
N TYR A 128 -7.61 24.50 -1.10
CA TYR A 128 -8.94 23.95 -0.81
C TYR A 128 -9.04 23.32 0.60
N HIS A 129 -7.96 23.28 1.38
CA HIS A 129 -7.90 22.65 2.71
C HIS A 129 -8.38 21.18 2.75
N LEU A 130 -8.46 20.51 1.60
CA LEU A 130 -8.79 19.10 1.51
C LEU A 130 -7.53 18.28 1.82
N GLN A 131 -7.55 17.49 2.88
CA GLN A 131 -6.45 16.59 3.26
C GLN A 131 -6.37 15.43 2.25
N PHE A 132 -5.46 15.56 1.29
CA PHE A 132 -5.18 14.56 0.26
C PHE A 132 -4.07 13.63 0.77
N ASP A 133 -4.41 12.42 1.23
CA ASP A 133 -3.42 11.41 1.64
C ASP A 133 -2.96 10.59 0.42
N TYR A 134 -1.93 11.10 -0.27
CA TYR A 134 -1.37 10.49 -1.49
C TYR A 134 -0.20 9.53 -1.22
N ARG A 135 0.34 9.51 0.01
CA ARG A 135 1.67 8.93 0.29
C ARG A 135 1.66 7.45 0.62
N ASN A 136 0.57 6.90 1.17
CA ASN A 136 0.57 5.52 1.67
C ASN A 136 -0.35 4.54 0.92
N GLN A 137 -1.27 5.03 0.08
CA GLN A 137 -2.40 4.21 -0.37
C GLN A 137 -2.33 3.77 -1.84
N LEU A 138 -1.38 4.30 -2.61
CA LEU A 138 -1.31 4.06 -4.05
C LEU A 138 -0.45 2.81 -4.41
N HIS A 139 0.53 2.41 -3.58
CA HIS A 139 1.71 1.64 -4.03
C HIS A 139 1.51 0.17 -4.47
N SER A 140 0.41 -0.51 -4.17
CA SER A 140 0.42 -1.99 -4.17
C SER A 140 0.26 -2.71 -5.51
N PHE A 141 -0.46 -2.16 -6.48
CA PHE A 141 -0.79 -2.86 -7.75
C PHE A 141 -0.91 -1.92 -8.96
N GLY A 142 -0.68 -0.62 -8.72
CA GLY A 142 -0.77 0.44 -9.73
C GLY A 142 -0.13 0.05 -11.06
N PRO A 143 1.17 -0.31 -11.12
CA PRO A 143 1.88 -0.48 -12.39
C PRO A 143 1.24 -1.52 -13.32
N ILE A 144 0.78 -2.65 -12.78
CA ILE A 144 0.20 -3.71 -13.59
C ILE A 144 -1.19 -3.31 -14.09
N ILE A 145 -2.01 -2.72 -13.22
CA ILE A 145 -3.35 -2.24 -13.59
C ILE A 145 -3.23 -1.13 -14.63
N ILE A 146 -2.28 -0.20 -14.42
CA ILE A 146 -1.95 0.90 -15.34
C ILE A 146 -1.55 0.33 -16.71
N ALA A 147 -0.64 -0.65 -16.75
CA ALA A 147 -0.21 -1.29 -17.99
C ALA A 147 -1.37 -2.00 -18.71
N LEU A 148 -2.28 -2.66 -17.98
CA LEU A 148 -3.43 -3.34 -18.56
C LEU A 148 -4.46 -2.37 -19.16
N ILE A 149 -4.75 -1.26 -18.48
CA ILE A 149 -5.61 -0.18 -18.99
C ILE A 149 -4.98 0.47 -20.21
N ALA A 150 -3.69 0.83 -20.15
CA ALA A 150 -2.97 1.43 -21.27
C ALA A 150 -2.95 0.49 -22.50
N ASN A 151 -2.78 -0.82 -22.30
CA ASN A 151 -2.84 -1.81 -23.37
C ASN A 151 -4.27 -1.98 -23.95
N GLN A 152 -5.31 -1.80 -23.13
CA GLN A 152 -6.69 -1.74 -23.62
C GLN A 152 -6.88 -0.53 -24.54
N PHE A 153 -6.43 0.67 -24.11
CA PHE A 153 -6.50 1.89 -24.93
C PHE A 153 -5.72 1.76 -26.24
N TRP A 154 -4.59 1.06 -26.24
CA TRP A 154 -3.86 0.80 -27.49
C TRP A 154 -4.69 0.00 -28.50
N LYS A 155 -5.38 -1.05 -28.06
CA LYS A 155 -6.12 -1.93 -28.98
C LYS A 155 -7.37 -1.28 -29.56
N THR A 156 -8.04 -0.44 -28.78
CA THR A 156 -9.33 0.18 -29.18
C THR A 156 -9.20 1.63 -29.64
N GLY A 157 -8.08 2.29 -29.33
CA GLY A 157 -7.97 3.75 -29.31
C GLY A 157 -8.46 4.34 -27.99
N LEU A 158 -7.99 5.55 -27.65
CA LEU A 158 -8.29 6.22 -26.38
C LEU A 158 -9.79 6.48 -26.18
N LEU A 159 -10.41 7.24 -27.08
CA LEU A 159 -11.85 7.60 -26.98
C LEU A 159 -12.76 6.36 -26.98
N ARG A 160 -12.51 5.42 -27.90
CA ARG A 160 -13.29 4.18 -28.02
C ARG A 160 -12.97 3.16 -26.92
N GLY A 161 -11.88 3.33 -26.19
CA GLY A 161 -11.49 2.50 -25.04
C GLY A 161 -12.02 3.01 -23.71
N LEU A 162 -12.16 4.32 -23.56
CA LEU A 162 -12.72 4.95 -22.36
C LEU A 162 -14.18 4.55 -22.14
N ILE A 163 -15.00 4.47 -23.20
CA ILE A 163 -16.42 4.10 -23.09
C ILE A 163 -16.58 2.68 -22.50
N PRO A 164 -15.94 1.62 -23.04
CA PRO A 164 -15.94 0.29 -22.42
C PRO A 164 -15.41 0.27 -20.99
N LEU A 165 -14.32 1.00 -20.71
CA LEU A 165 -13.72 1.05 -19.38
C LEU A 165 -14.69 1.63 -18.36
N PHE A 166 -15.23 2.82 -18.59
CA PHE A 166 -16.16 3.46 -17.66
C PHE A 166 -17.46 2.69 -17.53
N THR A 167 -17.98 2.12 -18.62
CA THR A 167 -19.20 1.30 -18.55
C THR A 167 -18.98 0.04 -17.71
N ALA A 168 -17.85 -0.65 -17.91
CA ALA A 168 -17.51 -1.83 -17.11
C ALA A 168 -17.27 -1.47 -15.64
N LEU A 169 -16.60 -0.34 -15.36
CA LEU A 169 -16.41 0.17 -14.00
C LEU A 169 -17.73 0.54 -13.33
N ALA A 170 -18.60 1.28 -14.01
CA ALA A 170 -19.89 1.69 -13.47
C ALA A 170 -20.80 0.50 -13.17
N LEU A 171 -20.91 -0.46 -14.10
CA LEU A 171 -21.75 -1.64 -13.87
C LEU A 171 -21.17 -2.54 -12.77
N THR A 172 -19.84 -2.75 -12.76
CA THR A 172 -19.18 -3.50 -11.68
C THR A 172 -19.36 -2.79 -10.33
N TYR A 173 -19.28 -1.46 -10.30
CA TYR A 173 -19.54 -0.66 -9.10
C TYR A 173 -20.96 -0.85 -8.59
N VAL A 174 -21.97 -0.78 -9.48
CA VAL A 174 -23.37 -1.00 -9.09
C VAL A 174 -23.58 -2.40 -8.51
N ILE A 175 -23.05 -3.44 -9.17
CA ILE A 175 -23.18 -4.82 -8.71
C ILE A 175 -22.47 -5.04 -7.37
N VAL A 176 -21.27 -4.50 -7.19
CA VAL A 176 -20.51 -4.67 -5.95
C VAL A 176 -21.14 -3.87 -4.81
N ARG A 177 -21.46 -2.59 -5.05
CA ARG A 177 -21.95 -1.68 -4.01
C ARG A 177 -23.38 -2.00 -3.58
N PHE A 178 -24.29 -2.24 -4.52
CA PHE A 178 -25.71 -2.45 -4.21
C PHE A 178 -26.12 -3.93 -4.22
N GLY A 179 -25.38 -4.79 -4.94
CA GLY A 179 -25.62 -6.23 -4.94
C GLY A 179 -24.88 -6.91 -3.80
N LEU A 180 -23.55 -6.97 -3.88
CA LEU A 180 -22.74 -7.74 -2.94
C LEU A 180 -22.76 -7.15 -1.52
N MET A 181 -22.51 -5.85 -1.34
CA MET A 181 -22.38 -5.27 0.00
C MET A 181 -23.71 -5.19 0.77
N GLU A 182 -24.83 -4.96 0.09
CA GLU A 182 -26.14 -4.84 0.75
C GLU A 182 -26.83 -6.20 0.94
N LEU A 183 -26.71 -7.11 -0.04
CA LEU A 183 -27.45 -8.39 -0.02
C LEU A 183 -26.67 -9.54 0.60
N THR A 184 -25.33 -9.43 0.74
CA THR A 184 -24.48 -10.52 1.23
C THR A 184 -23.57 -10.05 2.36
N ASN A 185 -22.91 -10.99 3.02
CA ASN A 185 -21.94 -10.70 4.07
C ASN A 185 -20.57 -10.17 3.55
N PHE A 186 -20.55 -9.51 2.38
CA PHE A 186 -19.35 -8.98 1.76
C PHE A 186 -19.00 -7.58 2.30
N SER A 187 -17.77 -7.43 2.79
CA SER A 187 -17.24 -6.22 3.44
C SER A 187 -15.97 -5.75 2.75
N ILE A 188 -15.99 -4.50 2.25
CA ILE A 188 -14.84 -3.84 1.62
C ILE A 188 -13.92 -3.16 2.65
N SER A 189 -14.41 -2.87 3.86
CA SER A 189 -13.62 -2.20 4.91
C SER A 189 -12.37 -2.99 5.32
N ASN A 190 -12.45 -4.33 5.32
CA ASN A 190 -11.30 -5.20 5.63
C ASN A 190 -10.36 -5.45 4.44
N LEU A 191 -10.74 -5.04 3.22
CA LEU A 191 -9.85 -5.14 2.06
C LEU A 191 -8.63 -4.24 2.24
N GLY A 192 -8.81 -3.04 2.81
CA GLY A 192 -7.74 -2.08 3.08
C GLY A 192 -6.57 -2.69 3.84
N TYR A 193 -6.83 -3.45 4.90
CA TYR A 193 -5.80 -4.12 5.70
C TYR A 193 -5.02 -5.19 4.93
N VAL A 194 -5.67 -5.96 4.04
CA VAL A 194 -4.99 -6.95 3.17
C VAL A 194 -4.22 -6.26 2.04
N TYR A 195 -4.73 -5.14 1.53
CA TYR A 195 -4.01 -4.29 0.58
C TYR A 195 -2.74 -3.71 1.22
N GLU A 196 -2.83 -3.18 2.43
CA GLU A 196 -1.75 -2.48 3.12
C GLU A 196 -0.60 -3.44 3.47
N ASP A 197 -0.87 -4.62 4.04
CA ASP A 197 0.17 -5.62 4.35
C ASP A 197 0.92 -6.15 3.10
N LEU A 198 0.21 -6.33 1.97
CA LEU A 198 0.82 -6.79 0.71
C LEU A 198 1.53 -5.65 -0.05
N ALA A 199 1.01 -4.41 0.03
CA ALA A 199 1.59 -3.21 -0.59
C ALA A 199 2.87 -2.76 0.09
N VAL A 200 2.78 -2.64 1.41
CA VAL A 200 3.80 -2.09 2.29
C VAL A 200 4.98 -3.04 2.38
N SER A 201 4.77 -4.35 2.18
CA SER A 201 5.83 -5.36 2.18
C SER A 201 6.49 -5.58 0.81
N ILE A 202 5.70 -5.66 -0.27
CA ILE A 202 6.19 -6.22 -1.55
C ILE A 202 6.42 -5.15 -2.62
N LEU A 203 5.65 -4.06 -2.72
CA LEU A 203 5.79 -3.07 -3.81
C LEU A 203 6.23 -1.67 -3.38
N SER A 204 6.28 -1.39 -2.08
CA SER A 204 6.89 -0.18 -1.51
C SER A 204 8.41 -0.13 -1.68
N ALA A 205 9.04 -1.28 -1.98
CA ALA A 205 10.50 -1.37 -2.07
C ALA A 205 11.00 -1.34 -3.52
N PRO A 206 11.96 -0.47 -3.88
CA PRO A 206 12.54 -0.35 -5.23
C PRO A 206 12.95 -1.69 -5.87
N LYS A 207 13.38 -2.64 -5.03
CA LYS A 207 13.70 -4.03 -5.40
C LYS A 207 12.60 -4.76 -6.18
N ALA A 208 11.31 -4.54 -5.88
CA ALA A 208 10.22 -5.23 -6.56
C ALA A 208 9.96 -4.71 -7.97
N TYR A 209 10.13 -3.41 -8.21
CA TYR A 209 10.09 -2.83 -9.55
C TYR A 209 11.21 -3.40 -10.42
N ILE A 210 12.42 -3.52 -9.86
CA ILE A 210 13.57 -4.12 -10.54
C ILE A 210 13.26 -5.59 -10.91
N ILE A 211 12.74 -6.38 -9.96
CA ILE A 211 12.37 -7.79 -10.22
C ILE A 211 11.32 -7.90 -11.32
N LEU A 212 10.26 -7.09 -11.26
CA LEU A 212 9.18 -7.12 -12.23
C LEU A 212 9.69 -6.75 -13.63
N ILE A 213 10.47 -5.66 -13.74
CA ILE A 213 11.01 -5.19 -15.03
C ILE A 213 11.99 -6.18 -15.62
N VAL A 214 12.98 -6.62 -14.84
CA VAL A 214 14.03 -7.53 -15.30
C VAL A 214 13.41 -8.87 -15.71
N THR A 215 12.49 -9.41 -14.90
CA THR A 215 11.82 -10.66 -15.24
C THR A 215 10.92 -10.50 -16.47
N ALA A 216 10.17 -9.40 -16.59
CA ALA A 216 9.35 -9.15 -17.78
C ALA A 216 10.22 -9.03 -19.05
N PHE A 217 11.40 -8.42 -18.94
CA PHE A 217 12.35 -8.35 -20.05
C PHE A 217 12.89 -9.72 -20.45
N VAL A 218 13.33 -10.54 -19.47
CA VAL A 218 13.79 -11.91 -19.70
C VAL A 218 12.67 -12.76 -20.31
N ALA A 219 11.46 -12.69 -19.74
CA ALA A 219 10.29 -13.38 -20.25
C ALA A 219 9.94 -12.93 -21.69
N SER A 220 10.08 -11.64 -22.00
CA SER A 220 9.88 -11.12 -23.35
C SER A 220 10.87 -11.75 -24.34
N ARG A 221 12.16 -11.84 -24.00
CA ARG A 221 13.17 -12.49 -24.86
C ARG A 221 12.91 -13.98 -25.02
N MET A 222 12.63 -14.69 -23.92
CA MET A 222 12.33 -16.11 -23.94
C MET A 222 11.04 -16.44 -24.69
N ASN A 223 10.12 -15.47 -24.84
CA ASN A 223 8.95 -15.60 -25.71
C ASN A 223 9.32 -15.98 -27.15
N LEU A 224 10.40 -15.42 -27.69
CA LEU A 224 10.83 -15.74 -29.06
C LEU A 224 11.06 -17.24 -29.27
N HIS A 225 11.53 -17.95 -28.25
CA HIS A 225 11.83 -19.37 -28.32
C HIS A 225 10.62 -20.26 -27.99
N TYR A 226 9.74 -19.82 -27.09
CA TYR A 226 8.67 -20.66 -26.56
C TYR A 226 7.26 -20.31 -27.07
N SER A 227 7.10 -19.22 -27.83
CA SER A 227 5.86 -18.83 -28.51
C SER A 227 4.61 -18.80 -27.60
N TRP A 228 4.77 -18.31 -26.37
CA TRP A 228 3.68 -17.98 -25.46
C TRP A 228 3.08 -16.58 -25.74
N ASP A 229 1.77 -16.38 -25.50
CA ASP A 229 1.09 -15.10 -25.79
C ASP A 229 1.69 -13.91 -25.03
N PHE A 230 1.58 -12.71 -25.61
CA PHE A 230 2.16 -11.46 -25.09
C PHE A 230 1.72 -11.11 -23.67
N ASN A 231 0.46 -11.38 -23.31
CA ASN A 231 -0.04 -11.18 -21.94
C ASN A 231 0.60 -12.16 -20.93
N GLY A 232 1.18 -13.26 -21.42
CA GLY A 232 1.87 -14.29 -20.63
C GLY A 232 3.20 -13.84 -20.05
N ILE A 233 3.77 -12.70 -20.50
CA ILE A 233 5.01 -12.13 -19.94
C ILE A 233 4.85 -11.77 -18.47
N LEU A 234 3.63 -11.37 -18.06
CA LEU A 234 3.35 -11.00 -16.67
C LEU A 234 3.31 -12.21 -15.73
N ILE A 235 3.02 -13.42 -16.23
CA ILE A 235 2.87 -14.62 -15.38
C ILE A 235 4.20 -14.94 -14.66
N PRO A 236 5.35 -15.09 -15.36
CA PRO A 236 6.64 -15.24 -14.68
C PRO A 236 7.08 -14.03 -13.89
N ALA A 237 6.79 -12.80 -14.34
CA ALA A 237 7.19 -11.59 -13.62
C ALA A 237 6.45 -11.44 -12.27
N LEU A 238 5.17 -11.82 -12.24
CA LEU A 238 4.39 -11.92 -11.01
C LEU A 238 4.87 -13.05 -10.12
N LEU A 239 5.19 -14.22 -10.71
CA LEU A 239 5.74 -15.34 -9.96
C LEU A 239 7.14 -15.01 -9.38
N ALA A 240 7.93 -14.19 -10.07
CA ALA A 240 9.25 -13.76 -9.62
C ALA A 240 9.20 -13.03 -8.27
N LEU A 241 8.16 -12.21 -8.05
CA LEU A 241 7.94 -11.54 -6.77
C LEU A 241 7.69 -12.53 -5.61
N GLN A 242 7.37 -13.79 -5.90
CA GLN A 242 7.05 -14.81 -4.90
C GLN A 242 8.21 -15.67 -4.45
N TRP A 243 9.40 -15.47 -4.99
CA TRP A 243 10.57 -16.24 -4.52
C TRP A 243 10.93 -15.95 -3.06
N TYR A 244 10.44 -14.84 -2.49
CA TYR A 244 10.53 -14.56 -1.06
C TYR A 244 9.55 -15.39 -0.20
N GLN A 245 8.52 -15.98 -0.81
CA GLN A 245 7.53 -16.85 -0.18
C GLN A 245 7.38 -18.15 -1.00
N PRO A 246 8.37 -19.06 -0.97
CA PRO A 246 8.42 -20.22 -1.88
C PRO A 246 7.20 -21.14 -1.75
N TYR A 247 6.60 -21.22 -0.55
CA TYR A 247 5.36 -21.97 -0.34
C TYR A 247 4.21 -21.43 -1.22
N LYS A 248 4.14 -20.12 -1.47
CA LYS A 248 3.12 -19.53 -2.36
C LYS A 248 3.30 -19.89 -3.81
N ILE A 249 4.54 -20.07 -4.27
CA ILE A 249 4.81 -20.58 -5.62
C ILE A 249 4.22 -21.99 -5.77
N LEU A 250 4.49 -22.85 -4.78
CA LEU A 250 3.99 -24.22 -4.78
C LEU A 250 2.46 -24.26 -4.74
N THR A 251 1.82 -23.51 -3.82
CA THR A 251 0.34 -23.46 -3.75
C THR A 251 -0.26 -22.91 -5.05
N SER A 252 0.41 -21.97 -5.72
CA SER A 252 -0.06 -21.41 -7.00
C SER A 252 -0.06 -22.41 -8.14
N PHE A 253 0.97 -23.27 -8.21
CA PHE A 253 1.00 -24.36 -9.19
C PHE A 253 0.00 -25.47 -8.84
N ILE A 254 -0.09 -25.88 -7.57
CA ILE A 254 -1.08 -26.88 -7.13
C ILE A 254 -2.50 -26.40 -7.48
N GLU A 255 -2.83 -25.16 -7.15
CA GLU A 255 -4.12 -24.55 -7.48
C GLU A 255 -4.35 -24.52 -9.00
N ALA A 256 -3.35 -24.12 -9.80
CA ALA A 256 -3.45 -24.13 -11.25
C ALA A 256 -3.70 -25.53 -11.83
N PHE A 257 -3.03 -26.57 -11.31
CA PHE A 257 -3.24 -27.96 -11.74
C PHE A 257 -4.63 -28.48 -11.35
N ILE A 258 -5.12 -28.14 -10.15
CA ILE A 258 -6.48 -28.51 -9.73
C ILE A 258 -7.51 -27.86 -10.66
N ILE A 259 -7.38 -26.55 -10.94
CA ILE A 259 -8.28 -25.85 -11.86
C ILE A 259 -8.22 -26.49 -13.26
N LEU A 260 -7.03 -26.82 -13.75
CA LEU A 260 -6.83 -27.47 -15.05
C LEU A 260 -7.53 -28.84 -15.12
N LEU A 261 -7.35 -29.69 -14.10
CA LEU A 261 -7.95 -31.02 -14.05
C LEU A 261 -9.47 -30.95 -14.00
N ILE A 262 -10.02 -30.08 -13.14
CA ILE A 262 -11.47 -29.87 -13.06
C ILE A 262 -11.98 -29.33 -14.39
N ALA A 263 -11.30 -28.37 -15.02
CA ALA A 263 -11.72 -27.84 -16.32
C ALA A 263 -11.71 -28.91 -17.41
N HIS A 264 -10.69 -29.78 -17.43
CA HIS A 264 -10.62 -30.89 -18.37
C HIS A 264 -11.80 -31.86 -18.20
N TRP A 265 -12.13 -32.24 -16.96
CA TRP A 265 -13.27 -33.10 -16.67
C TRP A 265 -14.61 -32.43 -17.02
N VAL A 266 -14.77 -31.15 -16.67
CA VAL A 266 -16.00 -30.39 -16.98
C VAL A 266 -16.20 -30.31 -18.49
N LEU A 267 -15.17 -29.99 -19.26
CA LEU A 267 -15.25 -29.92 -20.72
C LEU A 267 -15.46 -31.28 -21.39
N ALA A 268 -15.08 -32.39 -20.73
CA ALA A 268 -15.36 -33.74 -21.20
C ALA A 268 -16.82 -34.18 -20.98
N THR A 269 -17.62 -33.43 -20.20
CA THR A 269 -19.02 -33.78 -19.97
C THR A 269 -19.89 -33.57 -21.22
N PRO A 270 -20.95 -34.37 -21.41
CA PRO A 270 -21.81 -34.29 -22.60
C PRO A 270 -22.51 -32.93 -22.76
N LEU A 271 -22.61 -32.15 -21.68
CA LEU A 271 -23.20 -30.80 -21.68
C LEU A 271 -22.44 -29.81 -22.57
N PHE A 272 -21.13 -29.99 -22.76
CA PHE A 272 -20.30 -29.08 -23.55
C PHE A 272 -20.00 -29.58 -24.97
N LYS A 273 -20.52 -30.75 -25.35
CA LYS A 273 -20.26 -31.38 -26.65
C LYS A 273 -20.77 -30.54 -27.84
N SER A 274 -21.82 -29.76 -27.65
CA SER A 274 -22.44 -28.90 -28.68
C SER A 274 -22.10 -27.41 -28.53
N VAL A 275 -21.27 -27.04 -27.55
CA VAL A 275 -20.97 -25.63 -27.23
C VAL A 275 -19.54 -25.30 -27.60
N THR A 276 -19.36 -24.28 -28.46
CA THR A 276 -18.03 -23.74 -28.76
C THR A 276 -17.50 -22.94 -27.56
N MET A 277 -16.50 -23.51 -26.89
CA MET A 277 -15.82 -22.93 -25.72
C MET A 277 -14.56 -22.16 -26.13
N GLU A 278 -14.77 -20.99 -26.75
CA GLU A 278 -13.69 -20.09 -27.18
C GLU A 278 -13.85 -18.68 -26.60
N GLY A 279 -12.76 -17.91 -26.61
CA GLY A 279 -12.74 -16.52 -26.15
C GLY A 279 -13.24 -16.34 -24.71
N ALA A 280 -14.23 -15.45 -24.53
CA ALA A 280 -14.79 -15.11 -23.22
C ALA A 280 -15.46 -16.28 -22.49
N ARG A 281 -16.08 -17.22 -23.20
CA ARG A 281 -16.77 -18.37 -22.58
C ARG A 281 -15.78 -19.27 -21.85
N LYS A 282 -14.65 -19.53 -22.49
CA LYS A 282 -13.53 -20.29 -21.90
C LYS A 282 -12.97 -19.57 -20.68
N LEU A 283 -12.74 -18.26 -20.77
CA LEU A 283 -12.27 -17.47 -19.62
C LEU A 283 -13.26 -17.57 -18.44
N LEU A 284 -14.55 -17.37 -18.68
CA LEU A 284 -15.57 -17.50 -17.64
C LEU A 284 -15.58 -18.87 -16.98
N LEU A 285 -15.44 -19.95 -17.76
CA LEU A 285 -15.41 -21.30 -17.21
C LEU A 285 -14.26 -21.48 -16.21
N PHE A 286 -13.03 -21.13 -16.59
CA PHE A 286 -11.86 -21.27 -15.73
C PHE A 286 -11.94 -20.38 -14.47
N PHE A 287 -12.46 -19.15 -14.62
CA PHE A 287 -12.68 -18.26 -13.49
C PHE A 287 -13.76 -18.76 -12.53
N ASN A 288 -14.84 -19.35 -13.04
CA ASN A 288 -15.88 -19.97 -12.21
C ASN A 288 -15.36 -21.20 -11.45
N ILE A 289 -14.60 -22.07 -12.13
CA ILE A 289 -13.99 -23.23 -11.48
C ILE A 289 -13.04 -22.79 -10.36
N SER A 290 -12.18 -21.80 -10.63
CA SER A 290 -11.28 -21.22 -9.63
C SER A 290 -12.04 -20.62 -8.44
N PHE A 291 -13.11 -19.88 -8.70
CA PHE A 291 -13.92 -19.25 -7.66
C PHE A 291 -14.62 -20.28 -6.78
N ILE A 292 -15.26 -21.28 -7.38
CA ILE A 292 -15.92 -22.39 -6.67
C ILE A 292 -14.91 -23.18 -5.84
N TYR A 293 -13.74 -23.49 -6.42
CA TYR A 293 -12.66 -24.16 -5.71
C TYR A 293 -12.23 -23.38 -4.46
N LYS A 294 -12.06 -22.06 -4.56
CA LYS A 294 -11.67 -21.22 -3.41
C LYS A 294 -12.76 -21.13 -2.33
N ILE A 295 -14.03 -21.10 -2.73
CA ILE A 295 -15.16 -21.21 -1.80
C ILE A 295 -15.09 -22.53 -1.04
N ALA A 296 -14.97 -23.65 -1.77
CA ALA A 296 -14.90 -24.98 -1.18
C ALA A 296 -13.70 -25.13 -0.23
N LEU A 297 -12.51 -24.67 -0.67
CA LEU A 297 -11.29 -24.68 0.14
C LEU A 297 -11.45 -23.85 1.41
N SER A 298 -12.09 -22.68 1.34
CA SER A 298 -12.30 -21.84 2.51
C SER A 298 -13.25 -22.44 3.53
N TYR A 299 -14.36 -23.03 3.08
CA TYR A 299 -15.27 -23.73 3.99
C TYR A 299 -14.60 -24.96 4.61
N PHE A 300 -13.80 -25.69 3.81
CA PHE A 300 -13.00 -26.80 4.31
C PHE A 300 -11.99 -26.36 5.38
N LEU A 301 -11.22 -25.29 5.13
CA LEU A 301 -10.24 -24.77 6.10
C LEU A 301 -10.89 -24.23 7.37
N LEU A 302 -12.04 -23.53 7.25
CA LEU A 302 -12.80 -23.07 8.41
C LEU A 302 -13.24 -24.22 9.32
N TRP A 303 -13.63 -25.35 8.73
CA TRP A 303 -14.15 -26.47 9.50
C TRP A 303 -13.03 -27.33 10.13
N TYR A 304 -11.95 -27.56 9.39
CA TYR A 304 -10.86 -28.46 9.84
C TYR A 304 -9.70 -27.75 10.55
N MET A 305 -9.43 -26.47 10.24
CA MET A 305 -8.27 -25.74 10.75
C MET A 305 -8.61 -24.27 11.10
N PRO A 306 -9.44 -24.02 12.13
CA PRO A 306 -9.97 -22.69 12.45
C PRO A 306 -8.91 -21.69 12.94
N THR A 307 -7.74 -22.17 13.37
CA THR A 307 -6.64 -21.33 13.88
C THR A 307 -5.75 -20.75 12.80
N ILE A 308 -5.92 -21.17 11.53
CA ILE A 308 -5.03 -20.79 10.43
C ILE A 308 -5.67 -19.69 9.58
N LYS A 309 -4.86 -18.69 9.21
CA LYS A 309 -5.27 -17.61 8.32
C LYS A 309 -5.54 -18.16 6.92
N ILE A 310 -6.81 -18.21 6.52
CA ILE A 310 -7.27 -18.80 5.24
C ILE A 310 -6.59 -18.15 4.03
N THR A 311 -6.28 -16.85 4.10
CA THR A 311 -5.63 -16.11 3.00
C THR A 311 -4.25 -16.62 2.64
N ASP A 312 -3.56 -17.32 3.55
CA ASP A 312 -2.20 -17.80 3.31
C ASP A 312 -2.16 -19.05 2.41
N TYR A 313 -3.29 -19.75 2.32
CA TYR A 313 -3.47 -20.94 1.48
C TYR A 313 -3.92 -20.61 0.06
N TYR A 314 -4.28 -19.36 -0.20
CA TYR A 314 -4.55 -18.91 -1.55
C TYR A 314 -3.26 -18.66 -2.32
N ALA A 315 -3.25 -19.11 -3.58
CA ALA A 315 -2.20 -18.78 -4.53
C ALA A 315 -1.93 -17.27 -4.59
N PHE A 316 -0.66 -16.92 -4.83
CA PHE A 316 -0.27 -15.52 -4.98
C PHE A 316 -0.80 -14.93 -6.28
N GLY A 317 -1.34 -13.72 -6.18
CA GLY A 317 -2.02 -13.09 -7.30
C GLY A 317 -3.32 -13.82 -7.53
N TYR A 318 -4.42 -13.19 -7.16
CA TYR A 318 -5.80 -13.72 -7.20
C TYR A 318 -6.25 -14.26 -8.58
N LEU A 319 -5.39 -14.15 -9.59
CA LEU A 319 -5.59 -14.50 -10.99
C LEU A 319 -4.50 -15.42 -11.56
N LEU A 320 -3.34 -15.50 -10.89
CA LEU A 320 -2.15 -16.10 -11.47
C LEU A 320 -2.38 -17.59 -11.74
N SER A 321 -2.93 -18.31 -10.77
CA SER A 321 -3.31 -19.73 -10.88
C SER A 321 -4.29 -19.97 -12.04
N THR A 322 -5.35 -19.17 -12.13
CA THR A 322 -6.36 -19.26 -13.18
C THR A 322 -5.77 -18.97 -14.57
N LEU A 323 -4.96 -17.93 -14.70
CA LEU A 323 -4.30 -17.56 -15.97
C LEU A 323 -3.27 -18.62 -16.40
N MET A 324 -2.52 -19.18 -15.44
CA MET A 324 -1.63 -20.32 -15.69
C MET A 324 -2.41 -21.53 -16.19
N ALA A 325 -3.52 -21.89 -15.52
CA ALA A 325 -4.36 -23.02 -15.91
C ALA A 325 -4.93 -22.85 -17.33
N ILE A 326 -5.45 -21.66 -17.66
CA ILE A 326 -5.93 -21.35 -19.02
C ILE A 326 -4.80 -21.55 -20.05
N LYS A 327 -3.59 -21.07 -19.75
CA LYS A 327 -2.45 -21.19 -20.67
C LYS A 327 -1.93 -22.61 -20.83
N MET A 328 -1.89 -23.37 -19.73
CA MET A 328 -1.53 -24.78 -19.75
C MET A 328 -2.52 -25.59 -20.60
N TYR A 329 -3.83 -25.27 -20.51
CA TYR A 329 -4.87 -25.85 -21.33
C TYR A 329 -4.72 -25.48 -22.81
N ASP A 330 -4.56 -24.19 -23.13
CA ASP A 330 -4.47 -23.69 -24.51
C ASP A 330 -3.30 -24.30 -25.29
N LYS A 331 -2.17 -24.55 -24.60
CA LYS A 331 -0.95 -25.07 -25.24
C LYS A 331 -0.83 -26.58 -25.14
N GLN A 332 -1.67 -27.27 -24.36
CA GLN A 332 -1.62 -28.73 -24.12
C GLN A 332 -0.25 -29.22 -23.60
N ILE A 333 0.53 -28.34 -22.97
CA ILE A 333 1.92 -28.59 -22.57
C ILE A 333 2.13 -28.14 -21.11
N ALA A 334 1.30 -28.65 -20.19
CA ALA A 334 1.25 -28.18 -18.79
C ALA A 334 2.59 -28.32 -18.04
N ILE A 335 3.26 -29.46 -18.16
CA ILE A 335 4.51 -29.76 -17.42
C ILE A 335 5.67 -28.88 -17.92
N ARG A 336 5.87 -28.80 -19.24
CA ARG A 336 6.94 -27.97 -19.81
C ARG A 336 6.64 -26.48 -19.58
N MET A 337 5.39 -26.04 -19.61
CA MET A 337 5.01 -24.66 -19.26
C MET A 337 5.38 -24.33 -17.80
N THR A 338 5.11 -25.24 -16.87
CA THR A 338 5.48 -25.09 -15.46
C THR A 338 6.99 -24.90 -15.30
N ARG A 339 7.79 -25.76 -15.94
CA ARG A 339 9.25 -25.66 -15.94
C ARG A 339 9.72 -24.32 -16.50
N ILE A 340 9.17 -23.88 -17.63
CA ILE A 340 9.56 -22.63 -18.29
C ILE A 340 9.24 -21.41 -17.42
N ILE A 341 8.01 -21.33 -16.89
CA ILE A 341 7.60 -20.21 -16.02
C ILE A 341 8.51 -20.15 -14.79
N LEU A 342 8.78 -21.30 -14.16
CA LEU A 342 9.65 -21.37 -12.98
C LEU A 342 11.08 -20.95 -13.31
N GLN A 343 11.68 -21.49 -14.37
CA GLN A 343 13.03 -21.12 -14.82
C GLN A 343 13.15 -19.63 -15.13
N ILE A 344 12.21 -19.07 -15.89
CA ILE A 344 12.22 -17.65 -16.24
C ILE A 344 12.06 -16.77 -15.00
N SER A 345 11.17 -17.14 -14.08
CA SER A 345 11.00 -16.41 -12.83
C SER A 345 12.27 -16.47 -11.96
N LEU A 346 12.92 -17.63 -11.85
CA LEU A 346 14.14 -17.81 -11.07
C LEU A 346 15.31 -17.02 -11.66
N THR A 347 15.53 -17.13 -12.97
CA THR A 347 16.55 -16.35 -13.68
C THR A 347 16.28 -14.85 -13.56
N GLY A 348 15.01 -14.44 -13.66
CA GLY A 348 14.60 -13.05 -13.47
C GLY A 348 14.94 -12.50 -12.09
N VAL A 349 14.63 -13.25 -11.02
CA VAL A 349 14.97 -12.86 -9.64
C VAL A 349 16.47 -12.84 -9.42
N ALA A 350 17.21 -13.83 -9.92
CA ALA A 350 18.66 -13.88 -9.79
C ALA A 350 19.32 -12.66 -10.45
N LEU A 351 18.96 -12.36 -11.70
CA LEU A 351 19.46 -11.17 -12.42
C LEU A 351 19.03 -9.87 -11.75
N ALA A 352 17.78 -9.77 -11.30
CA ALA A 352 17.29 -8.59 -10.60
C ALA A 352 18.02 -8.36 -9.26
N SER A 353 18.38 -9.43 -8.55
CA SER A 353 19.14 -9.35 -7.30
C SER A 353 20.58 -8.91 -7.57
N VAL A 354 21.23 -9.43 -8.62
CA VAL A 354 22.56 -9.00 -9.05
C VAL A 354 22.54 -7.53 -9.46
N LEU A 355 21.56 -7.09 -10.26
CA LEU A 355 21.41 -5.68 -10.65
C LEU A 355 21.11 -4.79 -9.44
N GLY A 356 20.21 -5.21 -8.56
CA GLY A 356 19.89 -4.47 -7.33
C GLY A 356 21.10 -4.32 -6.42
N PHE A 357 21.91 -5.36 -6.25
CA PHE A 357 23.15 -5.31 -5.49
C PHE A 357 24.21 -4.45 -6.20
N ALA A 358 24.37 -4.58 -7.52
CA ALA A 358 25.28 -3.75 -8.29
C ALA A 358 24.94 -2.26 -8.18
N MET A 359 23.66 -1.89 -8.12
CA MET A 359 23.25 -0.50 -7.88
C MET A 359 23.72 0.03 -6.52
N THR A 360 23.87 -0.82 -5.49
CA THR A 360 24.42 -0.40 -4.19
C THR A 360 25.92 -0.10 -4.24
N MET A 361 26.63 -0.66 -5.22
CA MET A 361 28.06 -0.45 -5.44
C MET A 361 28.35 0.80 -6.28
N ILE A 362 27.33 1.42 -6.89
CA ILE A 362 27.48 2.69 -7.58
C ILE A 362 27.74 3.76 -6.50
N PRO A 363 28.93 4.40 -6.49
CA PRO A 363 29.22 5.43 -5.50
C PRO A 363 28.19 6.55 -5.61
N SER A 364 27.89 7.21 -4.51
CA SER A 364 26.81 8.22 -4.36
C SER A 364 26.92 9.46 -5.26
N PHE A 365 27.77 9.48 -6.28
CA PHE A 365 27.91 10.57 -7.25
C PHE A 365 26.62 10.87 -8.01
N TRP A 366 25.76 9.88 -8.24
CA TRP A 366 24.50 10.01 -9.00
C TRP A 366 23.25 10.16 -8.13
N TYR A 367 23.39 10.01 -6.81
CA TYR A 367 22.45 10.63 -5.89
C TYR A 367 23.02 12.02 -5.65
N PRO A 368 22.56 13.09 -6.34
CA PRO A 368 22.57 14.35 -5.64
C PRO A 368 21.80 14.00 -4.37
N THR A 369 22.47 13.99 -3.22
CA THR A 369 21.74 14.15 -1.97
C THR A 369 20.80 15.30 -2.29
N LEU A 370 19.48 15.05 -2.29
CA LEU A 370 18.47 16.11 -2.39
C LEU A 370 18.57 16.89 -1.07
N SER A 371 19.71 17.55 -0.93
CA SER A 371 20.22 18.44 0.10
C SER A 371 20.31 19.83 -0.52
N THR A 372 19.40 20.15 -1.43
CA THR A 372 19.32 21.45 -2.10
C THR A 372 17.87 21.79 -2.47
N GLN A 373 16.88 21.33 -1.69
CA GLN A 373 15.79 22.26 -1.39
C GLN A 373 16.33 23.17 -0.31
N ASN A 374 16.76 24.37 -0.70
CA ASN A 374 17.18 25.50 0.13
C ASN A 374 17.54 25.11 1.57
N LYS A 375 18.85 24.92 1.86
CA LYS A 375 19.36 25.03 3.23
C LYS A 375 19.05 26.44 3.76
N THR A 376 17.78 26.69 4.07
CA THR A 376 17.42 27.64 5.10
C THR A 376 18.00 27.00 6.35
N ILE A 377 19.13 27.55 6.79
CA ILE A 377 19.74 27.19 8.06
C ILE A 377 18.60 27.24 9.09
N ALA A 378 18.22 26.09 9.62
CA ALA A 378 17.01 25.99 10.44
C ALA A 378 17.26 26.76 11.75
N GLN A 379 16.78 27.99 11.85
CA GLN A 379 17.08 28.82 13.01
C GLN A 379 16.47 28.20 14.28
N VAL A 380 17.34 27.86 15.23
CA VAL A 380 16.93 27.49 16.59
C VAL A 380 16.42 28.76 17.27
N LYS A 381 15.12 28.82 17.55
CA LYS A 381 14.54 30.00 18.20
C LYS A 381 14.74 29.86 19.71
N SER A 382 15.59 30.72 20.27
CA SER A 382 15.80 30.81 21.71
C SER A 382 14.65 31.59 22.38
N LEU A 383 14.07 31.01 23.43
CA LEU A 383 12.97 31.55 24.22
C LEU A 383 13.36 31.54 25.71
N PRO A 384 14.29 32.42 26.14
CA PRO A 384 14.82 32.40 27.49
C PRO A 384 13.78 32.77 28.57
N GLN A 385 12.83 33.66 28.24
CA GLN A 385 11.84 34.20 29.19
C GLN A 385 10.50 33.43 29.20
N THR A 386 10.33 32.43 28.34
CA THR A 386 9.06 31.68 28.25
C THR A 386 9.15 30.43 29.11
N GLU A 387 8.25 30.28 30.08
CA GLU A 387 8.15 29.05 30.86
C GLU A 387 7.67 27.87 30.00
N LEU A 388 8.29 26.69 30.18
CA LEU A 388 7.93 25.49 29.45
C LEU A 388 6.44 25.15 29.55
N MET A 389 5.87 25.20 30.76
CA MET A 389 4.45 24.88 30.99
C MET A 389 3.52 25.83 30.23
N LYS A 390 3.85 27.13 30.21
CA LYS A 390 3.09 28.13 29.45
C LYS A 390 3.11 27.83 27.96
N LEU A 391 4.25 27.39 27.42
CA LEU A 391 4.38 27.03 26.01
C LEU A 391 3.57 25.76 25.66
N ILE A 392 3.64 24.72 26.50
CA ILE A 392 2.84 23.49 26.34
C ILE A 392 1.34 23.82 26.33
N HIS A 393 0.88 24.68 27.25
CA HIS A 393 -0.51 25.12 27.29
C HIS A 393 -0.94 25.94 26.07
N GLN A 394 -0.07 26.81 25.55
CA GLN A 394 -0.34 27.57 24.33
C GLN A 394 -0.48 26.65 23.11
N ASP A 395 0.41 25.66 22.98
CA ASP A 395 0.40 24.73 21.87
C ASP A 395 -0.73 23.68 21.97
N ARG A 396 -1.44 23.59 23.12
CA ARG A 396 -2.63 22.73 23.27
C ARG A 396 -3.70 23.01 22.21
N ILE A 397 -3.89 24.29 21.85
CA ILE A 397 -4.89 24.70 20.83
C ILE A 397 -4.60 23.99 19.50
N PHE A 398 -3.33 23.78 19.18
CA PHE A 398 -2.90 23.15 17.95
C PHE A 398 -3.12 21.65 17.94
N LEU A 399 -2.99 20.98 19.09
CA LEU A 399 -3.28 19.56 19.20
C LEU A 399 -4.75 19.24 18.93
N TYR A 400 -5.69 20.15 19.21
CA TYR A 400 -7.12 19.92 18.89
C TYR A 400 -7.39 19.71 17.39
N GLN A 401 -6.50 20.17 16.49
CA GLN A 401 -6.60 19.86 15.07
C GLN A 401 -6.48 18.35 14.79
N GLY A 402 -5.81 17.60 15.68
CA GLY A 402 -5.68 16.15 15.64
C GLY A 402 -6.95 15.36 15.96
N ARG A 403 -8.08 16.03 16.29
CA ARG A 403 -9.41 15.40 16.41
C ARG A 403 -10.19 15.39 15.09
N ILE A 404 -9.76 16.15 14.08
CA ILE A 404 -10.46 16.23 12.80
C ILE A 404 -10.37 14.85 12.11
N PRO A 405 -11.47 14.32 11.54
CA PRO A 405 -11.41 13.05 10.83
C PRO A 405 -10.37 13.07 9.71
N ASN A 406 -9.54 12.03 9.64
CA ASN A 406 -8.41 11.84 8.72
C ASN A 406 -7.28 12.89 8.84
N SER A 407 -7.15 13.53 10.00
CA SER A 407 -6.12 14.56 10.22
C SER A 407 -4.71 14.04 10.41
N PHE A 408 -4.53 12.78 10.81
CA PHE A 408 -3.22 12.20 11.04
C PHE A 408 -2.62 11.70 9.73
N VAL A 409 -1.39 12.12 9.43
CA VAL A 409 -0.64 11.64 8.25
C VAL A 409 0.47 10.72 8.75
N ALA A 410 0.46 9.44 8.39
CA ALA A 410 1.49 8.52 8.87
C ALA A 410 2.88 8.87 8.28
N PRO A 411 3.96 8.84 9.09
CA PRO A 411 5.30 9.20 8.63
C PRO A 411 5.87 8.15 7.68
N ILE A 412 6.63 8.60 6.67
CA ILE A 412 7.37 7.69 5.77
C ILE A 412 8.72 7.28 6.40
N PRO A 413 9.35 6.16 5.96
CA PRO A 413 10.61 5.68 6.54
C PRO A 413 11.73 6.72 6.56
N GLN A 414 11.87 7.53 5.51
CA GLN A 414 12.87 8.60 5.45
C GLN A 414 12.62 9.71 6.49
N GLU A 415 11.36 9.99 6.81
CA GLU A 415 10.99 10.98 7.83
C GLU A 415 11.27 10.43 9.24
N ILE A 416 10.98 9.15 9.47
CA ILE A 416 11.36 8.44 10.70
C ILE A 416 12.87 8.49 10.88
N GLU A 417 13.63 8.18 9.82
CA GLU A 417 15.10 8.18 9.85
C GLU A 417 15.66 9.59 10.12
N SER A 418 15.15 10.63 9.45
CA SER A 418 15.59 12.00 9.69
C SER A 418 15.29 12.44 11.12
N PHE A 419 14.10 12.14 11.64
CA PHE A 419 13.73 12.44 13.03
C PHE A 419 14.63 11.69 14.03
N GLN A 420 14.90 10.40 13.78
CA GLN A 420 15.81 9.59 14.58
C GLN A 420 17.24 10.15 14.58
N ASN A 421 17.76 10.56 13.41
CA ASN A 421 19.09 11.16 13.30
C ASN A 421 19.16 12.51 14.02
N GLY A 422 18.08 13.31 13.96
CA GLY A 422 17.93 14.52 14.77
C GLY A 422 18.01 14.25 16.27
N LEU A 423 17.29 13.25 16.78
CA LEU A 423 17.32 12.86 18.19
C LEU A 423 18.71 12.35 18.63
N LYS A 424 19.36 11.50 17.82
CA LYS A 424 20.72 11.02 18.12
C LYS A 424 21.71 12.17 18.23
N THR A 425 21.66 13.11 17.28
CA THR A 425 22.52 14.30 17.29
C THR A 425 22.23 15.19 18.51
N LEU A 426 20.96 15.30 18.88
CA LEU A 426 20.52 16.06 20.05
C LEU A 426 21.02 15.44 21.38
N LEU A 427 21.07 14.11 21.47
CA LEU A 427 21.65 13.41 22.62
C LEU A 427 23.16 13.65 22.74
N VAL A 428 23.89 13.71 21.63
CA VAL A 428 25.32 14.09 21.64
C VAL A 428 25.48 15.55 22.07
N TYR A 429 24.64 16.45 21.55
CA TYR A 429 24.63 17.85 21.96
C TYR A 429 24.41 18.02 23.47
N ARG A 430 23.55 17.20 24.09
CA ARG A 430 23.34 17.25 25.55
C ARG A 430 24.64 16.99 26.33
N GLN A 431 25.52 16.14 25.81
CA GLN A 431 26.80 15.78 26.45
C GLN A 431 27.89 16.83 26.21
N THR A 432 28.04 17.31 24.96
CA THR A 432 29.15 18.21 24.58
C THR A 432 28.81 19.69 24.64
N ARG A 433 27.52 20.04 24.57
CA ARG A 433 26.98 21.41 24.49
C ARG A 433 27.50 22.24 23.31
N GLU A 434 28.00 21.60 22.25
CA GLU A 434 28.45 22.27 21.03
C GLU A 434 27.29 22.81 20.20
N GLN A 435 27.27 24.13 19.95
CA GLN A 435 26.18 24.77 19.19
C GLN A 435 26.01 24.23 17.76
N ALA A 436 27.10 23.75 17.14
CA ALA A 436 27.06 23.15 15.80
C ALA A 436 26.16 21.91 15.75
N LEU A 437 26.18 21.08 16.80
CA LEU A 437 25.35 19.87 16.89
C LEU A 437 23.87 20.21 17.09
N LEU A 438 23.56 21.25 17.89
CA LEU A 438 22.17 21.71 18.03
C LEU A 438 21.62 22.22 16.70
N GLN A 439 22.44 22.94 15.94
CA GLN A 439 22.08 23.43 14.60
C GLN A 439 21.91 22.28 13.59
N GLN A 440 22.75 21.24 13.67
CA GLN A 440 22.62 20.03 12.85
C GLN A 440 21.34 19.25 13.19
N ALA A 441 21.03 19.06 14.48
CA ALA A 441 19.79 18.45 14.92
C ALA A 441 18.57 19.25 14.43
N ALA A 442 18.62 20.58 14.54
CA ALA A 442 17.55 21.46 14.03
C ALA A 442 17.33 21.33 12.53
N ASN A 443 18.39 21.11 11.74
CA ASN A 443 18.27 20.86 10.30
C ASN A 443 17.58 19.51 10.02
N HIS A 444 17.90 18.45 10.76
CA HIS A 444 17.21 17.16 10.65
C HIS A 444 15.72 17.26 11.01
N PHE A 445 15.38 18.01 12.06
CA PHE A 445 13.98 18.26 12.43
C PHE A 445 13.25 19.13 11.41
N ALA A 446 13.91 20.12 10.82
CA ALA A 446 13.31 20.96 9.79
C ALA A 446 12.92 20.17 8.52
N GLN A 447 13.69 19.13 8.16
CA GLN A 447 13.36 18.23 7.03
C GLN A 447 12.03 17.50 7.23
N VAL A 448 11.63 17.27 8.49
CA VAL A 448 10.39 16.59 8.87
C VAL A 448 9.36 17.60 9.41
N ASN A 449 9.46 18.86 9.01
CA ASN A 449 8.52 19.94 9.35
C ASN A 449 8.40 20.26 10.86
N TYR A 450 9.43 19.91 11.65
CA TYR A 450 9.56 20.31 13.05
C TYR A 450 10.36 21.61 13.20
N GLN A 451 9.93 22.46 14.13
CA GLN A 451 10.68 23.61 14.62
C GLN A 451 11.33 23.25 15.95
N THR A 452 12.63 23.53 16.07
CA THR A 452 13.38 23.40 17.31
C THR A 452 13.40 24.73 18.06
N LEU A 453 12.92 24.73 19.31
CA LEU A 453 12.94 25.85 20.23
C LEU A 453 13.85 25.52 21.42
N LEU A 454 14.71 26.45 21.81
CA LEU A 454 15.49 26.33 23.03
C LEU A 454 14.82 27.17 24.12
N VAL A 455 14.16 26.53 25.06
CA VAL A 455 13.31 27.16 26.09
C VAL A 455 14.07 27.19 27.41
N GLN A 456 14.13 28.37 28.04
CA GLN A 456 14.84 28.60 29.31
C GLN A 456 16.32 28.15 29.29
N GLN A 457 16.94 28.06 28.09
CA GLN A 457 18.29 27.51 27.88
C GLN A 457 18.50 26.06 28.37
N ARG A 458 17.43 25.39 28.80
CA ARG A 458 17.45 24.06 29.42
C ARG A 458 16.68 23.03 28.62
N TYR A 459 15.54 23.41 28.04
CA TYR A 459 14.67 22.47 27.34
C TYR A 459 14.78 22.65 25.83
N VAL A 460 14.94 21.55 25.10
CA VAL A 460 14.75 21.53 23.66
C VAL A 460 13.34 21.06 23.37
N TYR A 461 12.56 21.97 22.79
CA TYR A 461 11.14 21.78 22.52
C TYR A 461 10.92 21.68 21.02
N LEU A 462 10.32 20.57 20.59
CA LEU A 462 10.03 20.25 19.20
C LEU A 462 8.53 20.37 18.96
N ARG A 463 8.16 21.26 18.02
CA ARG A 463 6.77 21.43 17.56
C ARG A 463 6.66 21.44 16.06
N GLU A 464 5.57 20.93 15.52
CA GLU A 464 5.30 20.96 14.09
C GLU A 464 4.95 22.37 13.59
N LYS A 465 5.48 22.74 12.43
CA LYS A 465 5.06 23.94 11.70
C LYS A 465 3.81 23.63 10.86
N PRO A 466 2.91 24.61 10.63
CA PRO A 466 1.84 24.46 9.65
C PRO A 466 2.43 24.25 8.23
N PRO A 467 1.85 23.37 7.39
CA PRO A 467 0.71 22.47 7.66
C PRO A 467 1.10 21.29 8.57
N ARG A 468 0.29 21.03 9.61
CA ARG A 468 0.58 20.00 10.62
C ARG A 468 0.10 18.62 10.20
N ARG A 469 0.86 17.59 10.57
CA ARG A 469 0.59 16.17 10.34
C ARG A 469 0.11 15.44 11.59
N ASN A 470 0.09 16.15 12.74
CA ASN A 470 -0.42 15.69 14.02
C ASN A 470 0.40 14.53 14.62
N TRP A 471 1.71 14.59 14.47
CA TRP A 471 2.69 13.69 15.08
C TRP A 471 2.99 14.01 16.54
N GLY A 472 2.72 15.24 16.97
CA GLY A 472 2.72 15.63 18.38
C GLY A 472 3.87 16.54 18.78
N ILE A 473 4.08 16.66 20.10
CA ILE A 473 5.04 17.56 20.73
C ILE A 473 6.03 16.74 21.53
N TYR A 474 7.31 17.09 21.42
CA TYR A 474 8.39 16.40 22.09
C TYR A 474 9.29 17.39 22.82
N VAL A 475 9.69 17.05 24.04
CA VAL A 475 10.56 17.88 24.88
C VAL A 475 11.71 17.05 25.40
N LEU A 476 12.92 17.59 25.37
CA LEU A 476 14.10 17.02 26.00
C LEU A 476 14.67 18.02 27.01
N ASP A 477 14.93 17.58 28.24
CA ASP A 477 15.67 18.34 29.25
C ASP A 477 17.17 18.08 29.06
N LEU A 478 17.94 19.14 28.85
CA LEU A 478 19.38 19.06 28.66
C LEU A 478 20.14 18.86 29.99
N GLU A 479 19.52 19.20 31.13
CA GLU A 479 20.15 19.20 32.46
C GLU A 479 19.64 18.10 33.39
N ALA A 480 18.62 17.34 33.00
CA ALA A 480 18.13 16.24 33.83
C ALA A 480 19.21 15.17 34.04
N ASP A 481 19.35 14.64 35.25
CA ASP A 481 20.22 13.49 35.53
C ASP A 481 19.46 12.15 35.45
N ASN A 482 18.14 12.19 35.59
CA ASN A 482 17.28 11.02 35.47
C ASN A 482 17.17 10.57 33.99
N ARG A 483 16.73 9.32 33.77
CA ARG A 483 16.39 8.75 32.47
C ARG A 483 14.88 8.57 32.26
N LEU A 484 14.06 9.10 33.16
CA LEU A 484 12.60 9.01 33.07
C LEU A 484 12.09 9.69 31.80
N LEU A 485 11.37 8.93 30.97
CA LEU A 485 10.57 9.43 29.86
C LEU A 485 9.09 9.46 30.27
N VAL A 486 8.46 10.63 30.16
CA VAL A 486 7.01 10.78 30.40
C VAL A 486 6.27 10.77 29.07
N GLU A 487 5.23 9.96 28.96
CA GLU A 487 4.50 9.75 27.72
C GLU A 487 3.00 10.00 27.89
N VAL A 488 2.42 10.74 26.96
CA VAL A 488 0.99 11.00 26.88
C VAL A 488 0.50 10.55 25.50
N PRO A 489 0.09 9.28 25.34
CA PRO A 489 -0.21 8.70 24.02
C PRO A 489 -1.61 9.07 23.49
N ALA A 490 -2.54 9.54 24.34
CA ALA A 490 -3.92 9.84 23.93
C ALA A 490 -4.47 11.15 24.56
N PRO A 491 -3.75 12.29 24.48
CA PRO A 491 -4.13 13.53 25.17
C PRO A 491 -5.46 14.12 24.71
N LEU A 492 -5.87 13.79 23.47
CA LEU A 492 -7.12 14.28 22.89
C LEU A 492 -8.32 13.41 23.23
N ASP A 493 -8.14 12.16 23.62
CA ASP A 493 -9.24 11.26 24.03
C ASP A 493 -9.35 11.13 25.55
N GLU A 494 -8.23 11.31 26.24
CA GLU A 494 -8.08 11.13 27.67
C GLU A 494 -7.89 12.49 28.34
N TRP A 495 -9.00 13.05 28.84
CA TRP A 495 -9.03 14.41 29.35
C TRP A 495 -8.07 14.62 30.54
N GLY A 496 -7.35 15.75 30.53
CA GLY A 496 -6.41 16.13 31.59
C GLY A 496 -5.06 15.42 31.57
N THR A 497 -4.87 14.39 30.73
CA THR A 497 -3.62 13.62 30.70
C THR A 497 -2.43 14.43 30.19
N MET A 498 -2.65 15.39 29.30
CA MET A 498 -1.61 16.31 28.81
C MET A 498 -1.06 17.17 29.95
N GLU A 499 -1.94 17.80 30.72
CA GLU A 499 -1.57 18.66 31.84
C GLU A 499 -0.87 17.85 32.95
N VAL A 500 -1.42 16.68 33.30
CA VAL A 500 -0.82 15.77 34.28
C VAL A 500 0.56 15.29 33.81
N GLY A 501 0.71 14.94 32.53
CA GLY A 501 2.00 14.52 31.98
C GLY A 501 3.05 15.62 32.00
N ALA A 502 2.67 16.86 31.67
CA ALA A 502 3.58 18.00 31.74
C ALA A 502 3.98 18.34 33.20
N ILE A 503 3.05 18.27 34.15
CA ILE A 503 3.33 18.42 35.58
C ILE A 503 4.26 17.31 36.08
N MET A 504 4.00 16.05 35.71
CA MET A 504 4.82 14.92 36.15
C MET A 504 6.24 14.99 35.58
N PHE A 505 6.39 15.39 34.31
CA PHE A 505 7.68 15.64 33.69
C PHE A 505 8.52 16.66 34.48
N THR A 506 7.92 17.79 34.88
CA THR A 506 8.64 18.82 35.64
C THR A 506 8.91 18.42 37.10
N GLN A 507 7.93 17.83 37.80
CA GLN A 507 8.05 17.44 39.20
C GLN A 507 9.01 16.28 39.44
N MET A 508 9.12 15.34 38.49
CA MET A 508 10.00 14.17 38.61
C MET A 508 11.37 14.37 37.96
N ALA A 509 11.69 15.60 37.52
CA ALA A 509 12.89 15.91 36.74
C ALA A 509 13.06 14.93 35.57
N GLY A 510 11.97 14.71 34.82
CA GLY A 510 11.96 13.85 33.65
C GLY A 510 12.96 14.34 32.61
N HIS A 511 13.65 13.41 31.95
CA HIS A 511 14.64 13.77 30.93
C HIS A 511 13.98 14.05 29.58
N ALA A 512 12.80 13.47 29.33
CA ALA A 512 12.06 13.63 28.10
C ALA A 512 10.55 13.56 28.34
N LEU A 513 9.80 14.25 27.48
CA LEU A 513 8.33 14.24 27.45
C LEU A 513 7.85 14.06 26.00
N ALA A 514 6.96 13.10 25.78
CA ALA A 514 6.28 12.86 24.52
C ALA A 514 4.77 13.06 24.68
N ILE A 515 4.18 13.92 23.85
CA ILE A 515 2.74 14.18 23.81
C ILE A 515 2.25 13.87 22.39
N ALA A 516 1.36 12.89 22.25
CA ALA A 516 0.82 12.50 20.95
C ALA A 516 -0.03 13.62 20.31
N GLY A 517 0.04 13.71 18.98
CA GLY A 517 -0.63 14.77 18.21
C GLY A 517 -2.03 14.45 17.73
N SER A 518 -2.44 13.17 17.74
CA SER A 518 -3.68 12.70 17.11
C SER A 518 -4.62 12.05 18.11
N ALA A 519 -5.93 12.14 17.84
CA ALA A 519 -6.93 11.34 18.54
C ALA A 519 -6.88 9.91 18.00
N ARG A 520 -7.11 8.93 18.86
CA ARG A 520 -7.01 7.50 18.55
C ARG A 520 -7.90 7.11 17.38
N GLY A 521 -9.10 7.68 17.31
CA GLY A 521 -10.06 7.47 16.23
C GLY A 521 -10.07 8.54 15.14
N ALA A 522 -9.04 9.39 15.05
CA ALA A 522 -8.98 10.43 14.01
C ALA A 522 -9.00 9.80 12.61
N ASN A 523 -8.22 8.73 12.40
CA ASN A 523 -8.23 7.99 11.14
C ASN A 523 -9.02 6.69 11.28
N HIS A 524 -9.86 6.40 10.29
CA HIS A 524 -10.69 5.19 10.25
C HIS A 524 -9.87 3.88 10.18
N ASN A 525 -8.61 3.95 9.75
CA ASN A 525 -7.68 2.84 9.66
C ASN A 525 -6.91 2.56 10.97
N GLY A 526 -7.18 3.30 12.05
CA GLY A 526 -6.52 3.10 13.35
C GLY A 526 -5.06 3.56 13.42
N LEU A 527 -4.45 4.05 12.33
CA LEU A 527 -3.05 4.53 12.32
C LEU A 527 -2.83 5.74 13.24
N SER A 528 -3.88 6.47 13.58
CA SER A 528 -3.84 7.59 14.53
C SER A 528 -3.78 7.16 15.99
N ASP A 529 -3.95 5.87 16.31
CA ASP A 529 -3.83 5.34 17.67
C ASP A 529 -2.37 5.05 18.01
N MET A 530 -1.73 5.98 18.73
CA MET A 530 -0.32 5.88 19.14
C MET A 530 -0.05 4.72 20.12
N LEU A 531 -1.09 4.10 20.68
CA LEU A 531 -0.93 2.91 21.53
C LEU A 531 -0.72 1.63 20.72
N LEU A 532 -1.19 1.62 19.46
CA LEU A 532 -1.16 0.45 18.59
C LEU A 532 -0.20 0.66 17.40
N ASN A 533 0.06 1.90 17.02
CA ASN A 533 0.89 2.22 15.87
C ASN A 533 2.40 2.22 16.20
N TYR A 534 3.06 1.11 15.87
CA TYR A 534 4.51 0.93 16.01
C TYR A 534 5.36 1.70 14.98
N HIS A 535 4.76 2.23 13.92
CA HIS A 535 5.43 2.98 12.85
C HIS A 535 5.11 4.48 12.95
N SER A 536 5.37 5.06 14.12
CA SER A 536 5.09 6.47 14.42
C SER A 536 6.33 7.21 14.93
N VAL A 537 6.32 8.54 14.79
CA VAL A 537 7.32 9.43 15.40
C VAL A 537 7.31 9.28 16.93
N PHE A 538 6.12 9.06 17.50
CA PHE A 538 5.93 8.83 18.93
C PHE A 538 6.66 7.57 19.39
N GLN A 539 6.49 6.46 18.68
CA GLN A 539 7.20 5.21 18.97
C GLN A 539 8.71 5.34 18.74
N THR A 540 9.13 6.11 17.73
CA THR A 540 10.55 6.36 17.47
C THR A 540 11.21 7.12 18.63
N PHE A 541 10.51 8.11 19.17
CA PHE A 541 10.95 8.86 20.35
C PHE A 541 11.04 7.95 21.58
N HIS A 542 10.03 7.10 21.81
CA HIS A 542 10.04 6.08 22.86
C HIS A 542 11.27 5.17 22.75
N GLN A 543 11.51 4.57 21.57
CA GLN A 543 12.61 3.62 21.36
C GLN A 543 13.99 4.22 21.64
N ILE A 544 14.17 5.52 21.36
CA ILE A 544 15.46 6.20 21.52
C ILE A 544 15.67 6.66 22.96
N LEU A 545 14.63 7.13 23.65
CA LEU A 545 14.76 7.81 24.94
C LEU A 545 14.32 6.98 26.15
N ALA A 546 13.40 6.01 25.99
CA ALA A 546 12.83 5.29 27.13
C ALA A 546 13.89 4.57 27.96
N HIS A 547 14.91 3.95 27.36
CA HIS A 547 15.96 3.17 28.06
C HIS A 547 15.44 2.32 29.23
N GLN A 548 14.26 1.68 29.08
CA GLN A 548 13.55 0.90 30.11
C GLN A 548 12.98 1.69 31.31
N ASN A 549 12.96 3.01 31.27
CA ASN A 549 12.42 3.91 32.29
C ASN A 549 11.41 4.91 31.68
N ALA A 550 10.24 4.41 31.30
CA ALA A 550 9.15 5.20 30.74
C ALA A 550 7.88 5.08 31.59
N VAL A 551 7.16 6.19 31.75
CA VAL A 551 5.87 6.24 32.41
C VAL A 551 4.84 6.82 31.44
N GLN A 552 3.78 6.05 31.18
CA GLN A 552 2.65 6.48 30.38
C GLN A 552 1.52 7.02 31.26
N ILE A 553 1.06 8.23 30.96
CA ILE A 553 -0.05 8.90 31.64
C ILE A 553 -1.33 8.64 30.88
N ARG A 554 -2.27 7.98 31.57
CA ARG A 554 -3.53 7.50 30.99
C ARG A 554 -4.70 7.84 31.89
N ALA A 555 -5.86 8.14 31.29
CA ALA A 555 -7.11 8.28 32.02
C ALA A 555 -7.94 6.99 31.97
N TYR A 556 -8.66 6.70 33.07
CA TYR A 556 -9.66 5.64 33.10
C TYR A 556 -10.91 6.04 32.31
N THR A 557 -10.92 5.71 31.02
CA THR A 557 -12.09 5.79 30.15
C THR A 557 -12.95 4.52 30.27
N SER A 558 -14.24 4.59 29.96
CA SER A 558 -15.15 3.42 29.93
C SER A 558 -14.62 2.27 29.07
N LYS A 559 -13.99 2.58 27.93
CA LYS A 559 -13.30 1.61 27.07
C LYS A 559 -12.08 0.98 27.76
N SER A 560 -11.21 1.78 28.38
CA SER A 560 -10.03 1.25 29.10
C SER A 560 -10.40 0.41 30.32
N ARG A 561 -11.49 0.77 31.02
CA ARG A 561 -12.00 0.04 32.19
C ARG A 561 -12.43 -1.38 31.83
N ARG A 562 -13.08 -1.55 30.67
CA ARG A 562 -13.51 -2.85 30.15
C ARG A 562 -12.33 -3.79 29.85
N ILE A 563 -11.29 -3.26 29.21
CA ILE A 563 -10.07 -4.04 28.89
C ILE A 563 -9.36 -4.47 30.18
N ILE A 564 -9.23 -3.56 31.15
CA ILE A 564 -8.58 -3.87 32.44
C ILE A 564 -9.40 -4.90 33.23
N SER A 565 -10.73 -4.81 33.23
CA SER A 565 -11.57 -5.81 33.91
C SER A 565 -11.50 -7.19 33.26
N GLU A 566 -11.41 -7.28 31.92
CA GLU A 566 -11.25 -8.54 31.20
C GLU A 566 -9.88 -9.20 31.52
N THR A 567 -8.80 -8.42 31.61
CA THR A 567 -7.46 -8.93 31.97
C THR A 567 -7.39 -9.44 33.42
N ILE A 568 -8.07 -8.78 34.37
CA ILE A 568 -8.10 -9.20 35.77
C ILE A 568 -8.90 -10.51 35.93
N GLN A 569 -9.91 -10.72 35.11
CA GLN A 569 -10.73 -11.94 35.13
C GLN A 569 -9.93 -13.14 34.61
N ASN A 570 -9.16 -12.97 33.51
CA ASN A 570 -8.27 -13.99 32.96
C ASN A 570 -7.01 -14.29 33.83
N GLN A 571 -6.71 -13.50 34.86
CA GLN A 571 -5.64 -13.80 35.82
C GLN A 571 -6.15 -14.49 37.08
N ARG A 572 -7.47 -14.58 37.26
CA ARG A 572 -8.12 -15.27 38.39
C ARG A 572 -8.68 -16.64 38.03
N ASP A 573 -8.72 -16.96 36.75
CA ASP A 573 -8.91 -18.31 36.20
C ASP A 573 -7.54 -18.90 35.82
#